data_AF-A0A966DDK5-F1
#
_entry.id   AF-A0A966DDK5-F1
#
_cell.length_a   1.000
_cell.length_b   1.000
_cell.length_c   1.000
_cell.angle_alpha   90.00
_cell.angle_beta   90.00
_cell.angle_gamma   90.00
#
_symmetry.space_group_name_H-M   'P 1'
#
loop_
_entity.id
_entity.type
_entity.pdbx_description
1 polymer ?
#
loop_
_entity_poly.entity_id
_entity_poly.type
_entity_poly.pdbx_seq_one_letter_code
_entity_poly.pdbx_strand_id
1 'polypeptide(L)'
;MNIQFNEYEIELQQMQEVFNDIGVDALYLSHHELAAATEFNAMSWRDFLTDARVREFLESELALMQQSSIMKMMKDIDQSKSTGQAQLLNTLIQQTSQSKKKDGPIFIYSYIPLNEEETYAPNVQTLQSDPFKVDVPDNQ
;
A
#
# COMPACT_ATOMS: atom_id res chain seq x y z
N MET A 1 -14.81 3.95 -16.20
CA MET A 1 -13.72 3.02 -16.58
C MET A 1 -13.77 2.75 -18.08
N ASN A 2 -12.62 2.57 -18.74
CA ASN A 2 -12.56 2.21 -20.16
C ASN A 2 -11.40 1.23 -20.40
N ILE A 3 -11.61 -0.04 -20.02
CA ILE A 3 -10.67 -1.13 -20.29
C ILE A 3 -11.05 -1.78 -21.61
N GLN A 4 -10.04 -2.06 -22.41
CA GLN A 4 -10.18 -2.80 -23.67
C GLN A 4 -10.14 -4.30 -23.35
N PHE A 5 -11.28 -4.95 -23.51
CA PHE A 5 -11.42 -6.41 -23.44
C PHE A 5 -11.47 -6.98 -24.86
N ASN A 6 -10.99 -8.21 -25.03
CA ASN A 6 -10.99 -8.88 -26.34
C ASN A 6 -12.42 -9.23 -26.79
N GLU A 7 -12.60 -9.51 -28.08
CA GLU A 7 -13.91 -9.89 -28.67
C GLU A 7 -14.52 -11.17 -28.07
N TYR A 8 -13.71 -11.99 -27.41
CA TYR A 8 -14.15 -13.21 -26.73
C TYR A 8 -14.53 -12.99 -25.26
N GLU A 9 -14.30 -11.79 -24.71
CA GLU A 9 -14.53 -11.43 -23.31
C GLU A 9 -15.83 -10.62 -23.15
N ILE A 10 -16.91 -11.08 -23.79
CA ILE A 10 -18.20 -10.36 -23.87
C ILE A 10 -18.79 -10.10 -22.47
N GLU A 11 -18.73 -11.07 -21.56
CA GLU A 11 -19.27 -10.92 -20.20
C GLU A 11 -18.54 -9.80 -19.44
N LEU A 12 -17.20 -9.71 -19.54
CA LEU A 12 -16.43 -8.65 -18.88
C LEU A 12 -16.73 -7.27 -19.47
N GLN A 13 -16.98 -7.18 -20.78
CA GLN A 13 -17.40 -5.93 -21.41
C GLN A 13 -18.75 -5.46 -20.86
N GLN A 14 -19.74 -6.35 -20.79
CA GLN A 14 -21.07 -6.01 -20.25
C GLN A 14 -20.98 -5.63 -18.77
N MET A 15 -20.18 -6.33 -17.99
CA MET A 15 -19.94 -6.00 -16.58
C MET A 15 -19.27 -4.64 -16.42
N GLN A 16 -18.33 -4.27 -17.29
CA GLN A 16 -17.76 -2.92 -17.31
C GLN A 16 -18.80 -1.85 -17.60
N GLU A 17 -19.71 -2.09 -18.55
CA GLU A 17 -20.79 -1.15 -18.87
C GLU A 17 -21.70 -0.94 -17.66
N VAL A 18 -22.12 -2.02 -17.00
CA VAL A 18 -22.93 -1.94 -15.78
C VAL A 18 -22.18 -1.27 -14.63
N PHE A 19 -20.89 -1.58 -14.45
CA PHE A 19 -20.05 -0.94 -13.45
C PHE A 19 -19.95 0.58 -13.69
N ASN A 20 -19.83 0.99 -14.96
CA ASN A 20 -19.78 2.39 -15.35
C ASN A 20 -21.12 3.12 -15.13
N ASP A 21 -22.25 2.43 -15.31
CA ASP A 21 -23.59 2.99 -15.12
C ASP A 21 -23.89 3.30 -13.64
N ILE A 22 -23.43 2.43 -12.73
CA ILE A 22 -23.47 2.68 -11.27
C ILE A 22 -22.63 3.93 -10.91
N GLY A 23 -21.56 4.19 -11.67
CA GLY A 23 -20.73 5.37 -11.51
C GLY A 23 -19.77 5.27 -10.32
N VAL A 24 -19.57 6.39 -9.62
CA VAL A 24 -18.54 6.51 -8.57
C VAL A 24 -18.81 5.58 -7.39
N ASP A 25 -20.08 5.32 -7.07
CA ASP A 25 -20.45 4.48 -5.94
C ASP A 25 -19.98 3.03 -6.12
N ALA A 26 -19.84 2.56 -7.37
CA ALA A 26 -19.39 1.22 -7.71
C ALA A 26 -17.99 0.91 -7.15
N LEU A 27 -17.13 1.92 -7.00
CA LEU A 27 -15.76 1.79 -6.47
C LEU A 27 -15.73 1.34 -4.99
N TYR A 28 -16.84 1.51 -4.27
CA TYR A 28 -16.96 1.18 -2.86
C TYR A 28 -17.75 -0.10 -2.59
N LEU A 29 -18.34 -0.69 -3.63
CA LEU A 29 -19.20 -1.87 -3.49
C LEU A 29 -18.37 -3.16 -3.56
N SER A 30 -18.71 -4.10 -2.71
CA SER A 30 -18.23 -5.47 -2.78
C SER A 30 -18.92 -6.25 -3.91
N HIS A 31 -18.31 -7.36 -4.33
CA HIS A 31 -18.88 -8.29 -5.31
C HIS A 31 -20.30 -8.80 -4.94
N HIS A 32 -20.64 -8.88 -3.65
CA HIS A 32 -22.00 -9.23 -3.21
C HIS A 32 -22.99 -8.08 -3.39
N GLU A 33 -22.58 -6.85 -3.10
CA GLU A 33 -23.42 -5.67 -3.26
C GLU A 33 -23.66 -5.37 -4.74
N LEU A 34 -22.63 -5.51 -5.58
CA LEU A 34 -22.75 -5.42 -7.03
C LEU A 34 -23.70 -6.49 -7.58
N ALA A 35 -23.61 -7.73 -7.09
CA ALA A 35 -24.53 -8.79 -7.51
C ALA A 35 -25.98 -8.56 -7.05
N ALA A 36 -26.20 -7.87 -5.92
CA ALA A 36 -27.54 -7.50 -5.48
C ALA A 36 -28.14 -6.34 -6.30
N ALA A 37 -27.28 -5.46 -6.83
CA ALA A 37 -27.67 -4.30 -7.61
C ALA A 37 -27.78 -4.57 -9.13
N THR A 38 -27.33 -5.72 -9.61
CA THR A 38 -27.17 -6.01 -11.04
C THR A 38 -27.63 -7.42 -11.40
N GLU A 39 -27.62 -7.74 -12.70
CA GLU A 39 -28.05 -9.06 -13.21
C GLU A 39 -26.95 -10.13 -13.10
N PHE A 40 -25.72 -9.76 -12.78
CA PHE A 40 -24.59 -10.69 -12.67
C PHE A 40 -24.48 -11.28 -11.27
N ASN A 41 -24.06 -12.54 -11.19
CA ASN A 41 -23.86 -13.21 -9.91
C ASN A 41 -22.57 -12.72 -9.20
N ALA A 42 -22.47 -13.00 -7.90
CA ALA A 42 -21.34 -12.56 -7.07
C ALA A 42 -19.98 -13.16 -7.50
N MET A 43 -19.97 -14.35 -8.09
CA MET A 43 -18.74 -14.97 -8.57
C MET A 43 -18.22 -14.29 -9.84
N SER A 44 -19.10 -13.99 -10.81
CA SER A 44 -18.74 -13.20 -11.99
C SER A 44 -18.17 -11.84 -11.58
N TRP A 45 -18.81 -11.15 -10.62
CA TRP A 45 -18.29 -9.89 -10.05
C TRP A 45 -16.93 -10.05 -9.38
N ARG A 46 -16.74 -11.13 -8.63
CA ARG A 46 -15.43 -11.41 -8.05
C ARG A 46 -14.38 -11.59 -9.14
N ASP A 47 -14.66 -12.37 -10.18
CA ASP A 47 -13.72 -12.63 -11.25
C ASP A 47 -13.37 -11.33 -11.99
N PHE A 48 -14.36 -10.51 -12.34
CA PHE A 48 -14.19 -9.19 -12.92
C PHE A 48 -13.32 -8.26 -12.04
N LEU A 49 -13.64 -8.12 -10.75
CA LEU A 49 -12.88 -7.27 -9.83
C LEU A 49 -11.46 -7.78 -9.57
N THR A 50 -11.22 -9.08 -9.79
CA THR A 50 -9.88 -9.67 -9.67
C THR A 50 -9.08 -9.65 -10.97
N ASP A 51 -9.68 -9.29 -12.11
CA ASP A 51 -8.93 -9.09 -13.36
C ASP A 51 -7.83 -8.04 -13.14
N ALA A 52 -6.63 -8.32 -13.65
CA ALA A 52 -5.46 -7.47 -13.40
C ALA A 52 -5.68 -6.03 -13.89
N ARG A 53 -6.35 -5.85 -15.04
CA ARG A 53 -6.63 -4.54 -15.66
C ARG A 53 -7.64 -3.76 -14.82
N VAL A 54 -8.69 -4.44 -14.37
CA VAL A 54 -9.73 -3.85 -13.51
C VAL A 54 -9.13 -3.45 -12.18
N ARG A 55 -8.33 -4.32 -11.57
CA ARG A 55 -7.67 -4.04 -10.29
C ARG A 55 -6.72 -2.86 -10.38
N GLU A 56 -5.89 -2.79 -11.42
CA GLU A 56 -5.00 -1.65 -11.64
C GLU A 56 -5.79 -0.34 -11.78
N PHE A 57 -6.90 -0.35 -12.53
CA PHE A 57 -7.79 0.80 -12.62
C PHE A 57 -8.36 1.18 -11.24
N LEU A 58 -8.93 0.24 -10.49
CA LEU A 58 -9.53 0.49 -9.18
C LEU A 58 -8.51 1.04 -8.17
N GLU A 59 -7.31 0.47 -8.12
CA GLU A 59 -6.23 0.95 -7.25
C GLU A 59 -5.82 2.38 -7.60
N SER A 60 -5.69 2.68 -8.90
CA SER A 60 -5.35 4.02 -9.37
C SER A 60 -6.45 5.05 -9.05
N GLU A 61 -7.71 4.67 -9.25
CA GLU A 61 -8.85 5.55 -9.03
C GLU A 61 -9.04 5.85 -7.53
N LEU A 62 -8.96 4.83 -6.67
CA LEU A 62 -9.02 5.01 -5.23
C LEU A 62 -7.86 5.87 -4.71
N ALA A 63 -6.66 5.73 -5.26
CA ALA A 63 -5.53 6.58 -4.90
C ALA A 63 -5.78 8.05 -5.26
N LEU A 64 -6.35 8.32 -6.45
CA LEU A 64 -6.73 9.67 -6.88
C LEU A 64 -7.82 10.27 -5.97
N MET A 65 -8.83 9.47 -5.61
CA MET A 65 -9.90 9.90 -4.70
C MET A 65 -9.37 10.23 -3.31
N GLN A 66 -8.46 9.41 -2.79
CA GLN A 66 -7.79 9.66 -1.51
C GLN A 66 -7.00 10.97 -1.57
N GLN A 67 -6.20 11.17 -2.63
CA GLN A 67 -5.42 12.40 -2.81
C GLN A 67 -6.32 13.64 -2.89
N SER A 68 -7.42 13.56 -3.65
CA SER A 68 -8.43 14.64 -3.75
C SER A 68 -9.05 14.95 -2.39
N SER A 69 -9.36 13.92 -1.58
CA SER A 69 -9.93 14.08 -0.25
C SER A 69 -8.95 14.75 0.72
N ILE A 70 -7.68 14.35 0.68
CA ILE A 70 -6.59 15.00 1.44
C ILE A 70 -6.47 16.49 1.06
N MET A 71 -6.48 16.81 -0.24
CA MET A 71 -6.39 18.20 -0.70
C MET A 71 -7.58 19.05 -0.23
N LYS A 72 -8.80 18.49 -0.22
CA LYS A 72 -9.98 19.16 0.32
C LYS A 72 -9.86 19.40 1.83
N MET A 73 -9.43 18.38 2.58
CA MET A 73 -9.18 18.52 4.03
C MET A 73 -8.11 19.57 4.33
N MET A 74 -7.03 19.66 3.54
CA MET A 74 -6.00 20.70 3.70
C MET A 74 -6.59 22.10 3.54
N LYS A 75 -7.44 22.30 2.52
CA LYS A 75 -8.12 23.58 2.31
C LYS A 75 -9.02 23.96 3.50
N ASP A 76 -9.73 22.98 4.07
CA ASP A 76 -10.65 23.20 5.17
C ASP A 76 -9.92 23.40 6.52
N ILE A 77 -8.74 22.79 6.70
CA ILE A 77 -7.88 22.98 7.89
C ILE A 77 -7.33 24.40 7.96
N ASP A 78 -7.00 25.03 6.83
CA ASP A 78 -6.58 26.44 6.85
C ASP A 78 -7.69 27.36 7.38
N GLN A 79 -8.95 26.93 7.28
CA GLN A 79 -10.12 27.63 7.83
C GLN A 79 -10.49 27.20 9.26
N SER A 80 -9.96 26.06 9.73
CA SER A 80 -10.32 25.40 10.98
C SER A 80 -9.16 25.41 11.98
N LYS A 81 -9.36 25.99 13.17
CA LYS A 81 -8.36 26.00 14.26
C LYS A 81 -8.22 24.65 14.98
N SER A 82 -8.62 23.53 14.36
CA SER A 82 -8.63 22.21 15.00
C SER A 82 -7.29 21.48 14.84
N THR A 83 -6.56 21.35 15.95
CA THR A 83 -5.30 20.57 16.01
C THR A 83 -5.52 19.08 15.76
N GLY A 84 -6.70 18.54 16.07
CA GLY A 84 -7.04 17.14 15.82
C GLY A 84 -7.20 16.82 14.33
N GLN A 85 -7.74 17.75 13.54
CA GLN A 85 -7.85 17.57 12.08
C GLN A 85 -6.46 17.57 11.42
N ALA A 86 -5.54 18.42 11.91
CA ALA A 86 -4.15 18.43 11.43
C ALA A 86 -3.41 17.12 11.75
N GLN A 87 -3.67 16.50 12.91
CA GLN A 87 -3.10 15.20 13.26
C GLN A 87 -3.61 14.08 12.36
N LEU A 88 -4.93 14.02 12.12
CA LEU A 88 -5.54 13.05 11.21
C LEU A 88 -5.02 13.19 9.78
N LEU A 89 -4.88 14.42 9.31
CA LEU A 89 -4.30 14.71 8.00
C LEU A 89 -2.85 14.20 7.89
N ASN A 90 -2.01 14.45 8.90
CA ASN A 90 -0.63 13.97 8.90
C ASN A 90 -0.55 12.43 8.84
N THR A 91 -1.43 11.73 9.55
CA THR A 91 -1.51 10.26 9.47
C THR A 91 -1.93 9.80 8.08
N LEU A 92 -2.94 10.43 7.47
CA LEU A 92 -3.40 10.09 6.11
C LEU A 92 -2.29 10.30 5.06
N ILE A 93 -1.58 11.44 5.13
CA ILE A 93 -0.45 11.75 4.23
C ILE A 93 0.67 10.69 4.36
N GLN A 94 0.99 10.26 5.58
CA GLN A 94 2.00 9.24 5.80
C GLN A 94 1.58 7.88 5.22
N GLN A 95 0.31 7.49 5.38
CA GLN A 95 -0.20 6.24 4.82
C GLN A 95 -0.17 6.23 3.28
N THR A 96 -0.57 7.33 2.63
CA THR A 96 -0.51 7.45 1.16
C THR A 96 0.93 7.48 0.63
N SER A 97 1.89 7.95 1.44
CA SER A 97 3.31 7.99 1.05
C SER A 97 4.02 6.64 1.20
N GLN A 98 3.55 5.79 2.13
CA GLN A 98 4.13 4.47 2.40
C GLN A 98 3.80 3.41 1.34
N SER A 99 2.78 3.62 0.51
CA SER A 99 2.39 2.68 -0.57
C SER A 99 3.45 2.54 -1.69
N LYS A 100 4.52 3.35 -1.71
CA LYS A 100 5.58 3.30 -2.73
C LYS A 100 6.91 2.68 -2.30
N LYS A 101 7.05 2.18 -1.08
CA LYS A 101 8.30 1.54 -0.64
C LYS A 101 8.04 0.27 0.17
N LYS A 102 8.00 -0.87 -0.51
CA LYS A 102 8.56 -2.09 0.07
C LYS A 102 10.09 -1.95 0.01
N ASP A 103 10.64 -1.09 0.86
CA ASP A 103 12.07 -1.19 1.16
C ASP A 103 12.25 -2.56 1.81
N GLY A 104 13.17 -3.36 1.25
CA GLY A 104 13.52 -4.68 1.75
C GLY A 104 14.03 -4.62 3.21
N PRO A 105 14.49 -5.74 3.77
CA PRO A 105 14.91 -5.79 5.17
C PRO A 105 15.90 -4.66 5.51
N ILE A 106 15.49 -3.78 6.42
CA ILE A 106 16.30 -2.67 6.91
C ILE A 106 17.19 -3.22 8.03
N PHE A 107 18.49 -3.30 7.77
CA PHE A 107 19.47 -3.61 8.80
C PHE A 107 19.98 -2.31 9.41
N ILE A 108 19.62 -2.04 10.66
CA ILE A 108 20.11 -0.88 11.43
C ILE A 108 21.33 -1.35 12.23
N TYR A 109 22.51 -0.82 11.90
CA TYR A 109 23.73 -1.02 12.68
C TYR A 109 24.00 0.22 13.52
N SER A 110 24.10 0.05 14.84
CA SER A 110 24.55 1.09 15.76
C SER A 110 25.84 0.66 16.45
N TYR A 111 26.92 1.41 16.24
CA TYR A 111 28.13 1.30 17.04
C TYR A 111 27.95 2.16 18.28
N ILE A 112 27.75 1.52 19.44
CA ILE A 112 27.72 2.19 20.74
C ILE A 112 29.07 1.93 21.40
N PRO A 113 29.95 2.95 21.55
CA PRO A 113 31.17 2.77 22.32
C PRO A 113 30.80 2.50 23.78
N LEU A 114 31.30 1.39 24.33
CA LEU A 114 31.09 1.02 25.72
C LEU A 114 31.77 2.06 26.63
N ASN A 115 31.15 2.37 27.76
CA ASN A 115 31.81 3.13 28.82
C ASN A 115 32.77 2.22 29.63
N GLU A 116 33.61 2.83 30.47
CA GLU A 116 34.65 2.10 31.22
C GLU A 116 34.05 1.00 32.12
N GLU A 117 32.86 1.20 32.67
CA GLU A 117 32.17 0.22 33.54
C GLU A 117 31.65 -0.99 32.76
N GLU A 118 31.11 -0.77 31.56
CA GLU A 118 30.59 -1.82 30.69
C GLU A 118 31.70 -2.70 30.13
N THR A 119 32.93 -2.19 30.01
CA THR A 119 34.09 -2.95 29.51
C THR A 119 34.47 -4.13 30.41
N TYR A 120 34.13 -4.06 31.71
CA TYR A 120 34.42 -5.11 32.70
C TYR A 120 33.22 -6.01 33.02
N ALA A 121 32.09 -5.84 32.33
CA ALA A 121 30.91 -6.65 32.57
C ALA A 121 31.16 -8.12 32.12
N PRO A 122 30.70 -9.13 32.89
CA PRO A 122 31.05 -10.53 32.68
C PRO A 122 30.54 -11.13 31.36
N ASN A 123 29.63 -10.43 30.68
CA ASN A 123 29.04 -10.78 29.40
C ASN A 123 29.74 -10.10 28.21
N VAL A 124 30.79 -9.31 28.43
CA VAL A 124 31.57 -8.68 27.35
C VAL A 124 32.68 -9.62 26.89
N GLN A 125 32.73 -9.88 25.58
CA GLN A 125 33.79 -10.64 24.93
C GLN A 125 34.54 -9.73 23.97
N THR A 126 35.83 -9.53 24.23
CA THR A 126 36.71 -8.78 23.32
C THR A 126 37.25 -9.74 22.26
N LEU A 127 36.86 -9.52 21.00
CA LEU A 127 37.39 -10.28 19.87
C LEU A 127 38.67 -9.60 19.38
N GLN A 128 39.77 -10.36 19.29
CA GLN A 128 41.08 -9.90 18.77
C GLN A 128 41.13 -9.95 17.23
N SER A 129 40.17 -10.62 16.60
CA SER A 129 40.02 -10.72 15.15
C SER A 129 38.65 -10.20 14.74
N ASP A 130 38.58 -9.63 13.53
CA ASP A 130 37.33 -9.18 12.93
C ASP A 130 36.42 -10.40 12.69
N PRO A 131 35.26 -10.52 13.38
CA PRO A 131 34.38 -11.66 13.24
C PRO A 131 33.71 -11.78 11.86
N PHE A 132 33.85 -10.75 11.00
CA PHE A 132 33.28 -10.72 9.66
C PHE A 132 34.30 -11.00 8.56
N LYS A 133 35.58 -11.18 8.90
CA LYS A 133 36.54 -11.72 7.94
C LYS A 133 36.35 -13.23 7.84
N VAL A 134 35.61 -13.64 6.82
CA VAL A 134 35.57 -15.04 6.38
C VAL A 134 36.93 -15.35 5.78
N ASP A 135 37.74 -16.17 6.45
CA ASP A 135 38.92 -16.77 5.84
C ASP A 135 38.43 -17.67 4.69
N VAL A 136 38.51 -17.14 3.46
CA VAL A 136 38.32 -17.95 2.25
C VAL A 136 39.59 -18.80 2.11
N PRO A 137 39.53 -20.13 2.19
CA PRO A 137 40.72 -20.93 1.93
C PRO A 137 41.10 -20.76 0.44
N ASP A 138 42.34 -20.31 0.20
CA ASP A 138 42.94 -20.30 -1.13
C ASP A 138 42.97 -21.74 -1.66
N ASN A 139 42.18 -22.01 -2.70
CA ASN A 139 42.32 -23.23 -3.50
C ASN A 139 43.64 -23.14 -4.28
N GLN A 140 44.67 -23.88 -3.82
CA GLN A 140 45.78 -24.32 -4.66
C GLN A 140 45.50 -25.71 -5.22
#